data_AF-Q178W6-F1
#
_entry.id   AF-Q178W6-F1
#
_cell.length_a   1.000
_cell.length_b   1.000
_cell.length_c   1.000
_cell.angle_alpha   90.00
_cell.angle_beta   90.00
_cell.angle_gamma   90.00
#
_symmetry.space_group_name_H-M   'P 1'
#
loop_
_entity.id
_entity.type
_entity.pdbx_description
1 polymer ?
#
loop_
_entity_poly.entity_id
_entity_poly.type
_entity_poly.pdbx_seq_one_letter_code
_entity_poly.pdbx_strand_id
1 'polypeptide(L)'
;MARSLLILITALLIAGPLACLADGDPCLLNPFIKTCIEAKLRATYDEIVDLKYKFDTLLIDVRTPEEVACTGSIPTSINIPLDKVADELKLAPHVFLCKYGRKKPILKDLVIFYCHSGNRSATAAHVAVQLGFIKVKSYVGSWIEYATHHCLPLDCTGAIPDSCKITTPLM
;
A
#
# COMPACT_ATOMS: atom_id res chain seq x y z
N MET A 1 62.35 24.29 48.93
CA MET A 1 62.19 24.43 47.47
C MET A 1 60.79 23.99 47.12
N ALA A 2 59.87 24.94 46.99
CA ALA A 2 58.46 24.68 46.72
C ALA A 2 58.08 25.37 45.41
N ARG A 3 57.65 24.59 44.42
CA ARG A 3 56.83 25.06 43.29
C ARG A 3 55.85 23.97 42.93
N SER A 4 54.67 24.07 43.54
CA SER A 4 53.49 23.30 43.20
C SER A 4 52.99 23.79 41.84
N LEU A 5 52.95 22.91 40.84
CA LEU A 5 52.49 23.23 39.49
C LEU A 5 50.98 22.88 39.41
N LEU A 6 50.16 23.92 39.31
CA LEU A 6 48.76 23.84 38.89
C LEU A 6 48.67 23.15 37.52
N ILE A 7 47.89 22.07 37.40
CA ILE A 7 47.41 21.59 36.11
C ILE A 7 45.89 21.73 36.10
N LEU A 8 45.44 22.62 35.23
CA LEU A 8 44.05 22.96 34.94
C LEU A 8 43.23 21.71 34.59
N ILE A 9 42.12 21.50 35.31
CA ILE A 9 41.06 20.57 34.91
C ILE A 9 40.26 21.27 33.80
N THR A 10 40.53 20.93 32.54
CA THR A 10 39.65 21.33 31.43
C THR A 10 38.45 20.40 31.43
N ALA A 11 37.34 20.86 32.02
CA ALA A 11 36.03 20.24 31.87
C ALA A 11 35.59 20.37 30.40
N LEU A 12 35.84 19.31 29.61
CA LEU A 12 35.31 19.18 28.27
C LEU A 12 33.80 18.89 28.41
N LEU A 13 32.99 19.94 28.34
CA LEU A 13 31.55 19.85 28.08
C LEU A 13 31.38 19.23 26.69
N ILE A 14 31.28 17.90 26.66
CA ILE A 14 30.76 17.20 25.50
C ILE A 14 29.27 17.55 25.46
N ALA A 15 28.93 18.63 24.76
CA ALA A 15 27.59 18.82 24.23
C ALA A 15 27.37 17.68 23.22
N GLY A 16 27.01 16.50 23.73
CA GLY A 16 26.59 15.38 22.90
C GLY A 16 25.43 15.87 22.04
N PRO A 17 25.44 15.59 20.73
CA PRO A 17 24.39 16.06 19.86
C PRO A 17 23.05 15.50 20.36
N LEU A 18 22.18 16.46 20.65
CA LEU A 18 20.72 16.40 20.67
C LEU A 18 20.16 15.02 20.31
N ALA A 19 19.49 14.38 21.27
CA ALA A 19 18.65 13.22 21.03
C ALA A 19 17.75 13.49 19.81
N CYS A 20 18.10 12.91 18.66
CA CYS A 20 17.37 13.07 17.40
C CYS A 20 17.35 11.75 16.63
N LEU A 21 17.03 10.65 17.30
CA LEU A 21 16.51 9.45 16.65
C LEU A 21 15.42 8.89 17.56
N ALA A 22 14.31 9.61 17.64
CA ALA A 22 13.05 8.91 17.87
C ALA A 22 12.77 8.20 16.54
N ASP A 23 13.24 6.95 16.42
CA ASP A 23 12.73 6.02 15.42
C ASP A 23 11.26 5.79 15.77
N GLY A 24 10.40 6.72 15.33
CA GLY A 24 8.97 6.61 15.52
C GLY A 24 8.51 5.31 14.89
N ASP A 25 7.79 4.49 15.65
CA ASP A 25 7.26 3.22 15.14
C ASP A 25 6.52 3.49 13.82
N PRO A 26 7.02 2.98 12.68
CA PRO A 26 6.45 3.27 11.37
C PRO A 26 5.00 2.81 11.26
N CYS A 27 4.60 1.83 12.07
CA CYS A 27 3.25 1.29 12.13
C CYS A 27 2.27 2.23 12.85
N LEU A 28 2.76 3.06 13.77
CA LEU A 28 1.96 4.14 14.37
C LEU A 28 1.72 5.28 13.37
N LEU A 29 2.68 5.53 12.49
CA LEU A 29 2.52 6.53 11.43
C LEU A 29 1.58 6.02 10.33
N ASN A 30 1.73 4.77 9.91
CA ASN A 30 0.86 4.14 8.93
C ASN A 30 0.49 2.70 9.34
N PRO A 31 -0.74 2.45 9.82
CA PRO A 31 -1.18 1.13 10.28
C PRO A 31 -1.41 0.13 9.15
N PHE A 32 -1.28 0.54 7.88
CA PHE A 32 -1.40 -0.34 6.72
C PHE A 32 -0.06 -0.89 6.23
N ILE A 33 1.06 -0.55 6.88
CA ILE A 33 2.38 -1.08 6.50
C ILE A 33 2.36 -2.60 6.58
N LYS A 34 2.85 -3.23 5.51
CA LYS A 34 2.79 -4.68 5.27
C LYS A 34 3.30 -5.54 6.44
N THR A 35 4.31 -5.07 7.18
CA THR A 35 4.95 -5.82 8.27
C THR A 35 4.14 -5.85 9.56
N CYS A 36 3.17 -4.95 9.74
CA CYS A 36 2.48 -4.74 11.02
C CYS A 36 0.99 -4.43 10.88
N ILE A 37 0.44 -4.52 9.68
CA ILE A 37 -0.98 -4.32 9.43
C ILE A 37 -1.82 -5.31 10.25
N GLU A 38 -2.74 -4.76 11.04
CA GLU A 38 -3.70 -5.57 11.79
C GLU A 38 -4.65 -6.33 10.86
N ALA A 39 -5.08 -7.53 11.28
CA ALA A 39 -5.97 -8.38 10.49
C ALA A 39 -7.25 -7.68 10.03
N LYS A 40 -7.82 -6.78 10.84
CA LYS A 40 -9.04 -6.02 10.50
C LYS A 40 -8.85 -5.03 9.34
N LEU A 41 -7.63 -4.53 9.15
CA LEU A 41 -7.26 -3.59 8.09
C LEU A 41 -6.76 -4.30 6.83
N ARG A 42 -6.53 -5.62 6.92
CA ARG A 42 -6.08 -6.44 5.81
C ARG A 42 -7.28 -7.06 5.08
N ALA A 43 -7.30 -6.91 3.77
CA ALA A 43 -8.18 -7.72 2.92
C ALA A 43 -7.52 -9.07 2.63
N THR A 44 -8.29 -10.15 2.60
CA THR A 44 -7.81 -11.49 2.20
C THR A 44 -8.09 -11.76 0.73
N TYR A 45 -7.40 -12.72 0.13
CA TYR A 45 -7.68 -13.17 -1.24
C TYR A 45 -9.16 -13.58 -1.42
N ASP A 46 -9.71 -14.35 -0.48
CA ASP A 46 -11.11 -14.79 -0.50
C ASP A 46 -12.08 -13.59 -0.50
N GLU A 47 -11.80 -12.56 0.32
CA GLU A 47 -12.60 -11.33 0.30
C GLU A 47 -12.57 -10.63 -1.06
N ILE A 48 -11.42 -10.64 -1.75
CA ILE A 48 -11.25 -10.01 -3.07
C ILE A 48 -12.04 -10.76 -4.15
N VAL A 49 -11.96 -12.09 -4.21
CA VAL A 49 -12.68 -12.87 -5.24
C VAL A 49 -14.20 -12.84 -5.05
N ASP A 50 -14.67 -12.61 -3.82
CA ASP A 50 -16.09 -12.49 -3.48
C ASP A 50 -16.69 -11.11 -3.79
N LEU A 51 -15.87 -10.11 -4.14
CA LEU A 51 -16.36 -8.74 -4.44
C LEU A 51 -17.30 -8.68 -5.65
N LYS A 52 -17.27 -9.68 -6.54
CA LYS A 52 -18.22 -9.82 -7.65
C LYS A 52 -19.70 -9.79 -7.21
N TYR A 53 -19.99 -10.09 -5.95
CA TYR A 53 -21.34 -10.07 -5.39
C TYR A 53 -21.61 -8.90 -4.43
N LYS A 54 -20.65 -7.96 -4.25
CA LYS A 54 -20.72 -6.83 -3.32
C LYS A 54 -20.60 -5.50 -4.05
N PHE A 55 -21.73 -4.84 -4.29
CA PHE A 55 -21.80 -3.59 -5.05
C PHE A 55 -21.48 -2.32 -4.24
N ASP A 56 -21.46 -2.45 -2.91
CA ASP A 56 -21.19 -1.41 -1.90
C ASP A 56 -19.71 -1.35 -1.49
N THR A 57 -18.85 -2.13 -2.16
CA THR A 57 -17.39 -2.10 -1.97
C THR A 57 -16.71 -1.57 -3.22
N LEU A 58 -15.72 -0.69 -3.04
CA LEU A 58 -14.87 -0.23 -4.13
C LEU A 58 -13.45 -0.79 -3.99
N LEU A 59 -13.05 -1.59 -4.98
CA LEU A 59 -11.67 -2.06 -5.13
C LEU A 59 -10.90 -1.10 -6.04
N ILE A 60 -9.77 -0.59 -5.57
CA ILE A 60 -8.95 0.39 -6.28
C ILE A 60 -7.55 -0.19 -6.53
N ASP A 61 -7.18 -0.27 -7.80
CA ASP A 61 -5.82 -0.59 -8.27
C ASP A 61 -4.99 0.69 -8.32
N VAL A 62 -3.96 0.78 -7.47
CA VAL A 62 -3.07 1.96 -7.41
C VAL A 62 -1.78 1.81 -8.20
N ARG A 63 -1.72 0.81 -9.10
CA ARG A 63 -0.63 0.68 -10.07
C ARG A 63 -0.71 1.75 -11.14
N THR A 64 0.38 1.88 -11.90
CA THR A 64 0.43 2.74 -13.08
C THR A 64 -0.48 2.18 -14.19
N PRO A 65 -1.01 3.02 -15.08
CA PRO A 65 -1.82 2.56 -16.21
C PRO A 65 -1.07 1.56 -17.10
N GLU A 66 0.26 1.70 -17.24
CA GLU A 66 1.11 0.83 -18.04
C GLU A 66 1.18 -0.59 -17.46
N GLU A 67 1.36 -0.72 -16.14
CA GLU A 67 1.30 -2.01 -15.44
C GLU A 67 -0.06 -2.69 -15.67
N VAL A 68 -1.16 -1.93 -15.54
CA VAL A 68 -2.51 -2.45 -15.75
C VAL A 68 -2.74 -2.88 -17.19
N ALA A 69 -2.24 -2.11 -18.17
CA ALA A 69 -2.39 -2.43 -19.58
C ALA A 69 -1.69 -3.73 -19.98
N CYS A 70 -0.51 -4.01 -19.41
CA CYS A 70 0.28 -5.18 -19.79
C CYS A 70 -0.09 -6.47 -19.02
N THR A 71 -0.48 -6.38 -17.74
CA THR A 71 -0.82 -7.58 -16.94
C THR A 71 -2.31 -7.83 -16.80
N GLY A 72 -3.13 -6.82 -17.09
CA GLY A 72 -4.53 -6.79 -16.68
C GLY A 72 -4.72 -6.32 -15.23
N SER A 73 -5.95 -6.42 -14.74
CA SER A 73 -6.38 -5.98 -13.41
C SER A 73 -7.30 -6.99 -12.75
N ILE A 74 -7.46 -6.90 -11.43
CA ILE A 74 -8.43 -7.73 -10.71
C ILE A 74 -9.84 -7.33 -11.16
N PRO A 75 -10.73 -8.28 -11.50
CA PRO A 75 -12.10 -7.97 -11.88
C PRO A 75 -12.78 -7.09 -10.85
N THR A 76 -13.71 -6.23 -11.28
CA THR A 76 -14.45 -5.24 -10.48
C THR A 76 -13.65 -4.04 -9.95
N SER A 77 -12.32 -4.04 -10.09
CA SER A 77 -11.49 -2.89 -9.70
C SER A 77 -11.58 -1.72 -10.67
N ILE A 78 -11.18 -0.54 -10.20
CA ILE A 78 -10.87 0.62 -11.05
C ILE A 78 -9.42 1.03 -10.83
N ASN A 79 -8.75 1.53 -11.87
CA ASN A 79 -7.39 2.04 -11.74
C ASN A 79 -7.38 3.51 -11.34
N ILE A 80 -6.76 3.79 -10.19
CA ILE A 80 -6.45 5.15 -9.71
C ILE A 80 -4.99 5.12 -9.26
N PRO A 81 -4.03 5.56 -10.09
CA PRO A 81 -2.61 5.57 -9.73
C PRO A 81 -2.36 6.26 -8.39
N LEU A 82 -1.39 5.76 -7.62
CA LEU A 82 -1.13 6.21 -6.24
C LEU A 82 -1.04 7.74 -6.10
N ASP A 83 -0.38 8.41 -7.03
CA ASP A 83 -0.19 9.87 -7.03
C ASP A 83 -1.49 10.66 -7.24
N LYS A 84 -2.53 10.01 -7.77
CA LYS A 84 -3.86 10.61 -8.01
C LYS A 84 -4.87 10.32 -6.91
N VAL A 85 -4.65 9.30 -6.08
CA VAL A 85 -5.63 8.84 -5.07
C VAL A 85 -6.21 9.99 -4.23
N ALA A 86 -5.35 10.90 -3.76
CA ALA A 86 -5.78 12.01 -2.91
C ALA A 86 -6.76 12.97 -3.60
N ASP A 87 -6.56 13.24 -4.89
CA ASP A 87 -7.37 14.18 -5.66
C ASP A 87 -8.63 13.53 -6.20
N GLU A 88 -8.52 12.28 -6.69
CA GLU A 88 -9.64 11.55 -7.28
C GLU A 88 -10.70 11.23 -6.23
N LEU A 89 -10.29 10.90 -5.00
CA LEU A 89 -11.22 10.67 -3.88
C LEU A 89 -11.88 11.96 -3.38
N LYS A 90 -11.42 13.15 -3.79
CA LYS A 90 -12.06 14.45 -3.49
C LYS A 90 -13.05 14.91 -4.57
N LEU A 91 -13.03 14.31 -5.77
CA LEU A 91 -13.93 14.70 -6.87
C LEU A 91 -15.41 14.71 -6.48
N ALA A 92 -16.21 15.56 -7.12
CA ALA A 92 -17.65 15.49 -6.95
C ALA A 92 -18.19 14.12 -7.41
N PRO A 93 -19.23 13.56 -6.76
CA PRO A 93 -19.72 12.22 -7.08
C PRO A 93 -20.08 11.99 -8.56
N HIS A 94 -20.64 13.00 -9.23
CA HIS A 94 -20.98 12.90 -10.65
C HIS A 94 -19.72 12.86 -11.55
N VAL A 95 -18.69 13.65 -11.24
CA VAL A 95 -17.42 13.63 -11.99
C VAL A 95 -16.73 12.28 -11.84
N PHE A 96 -16.69 11.76 -10.61
CA PHE A 96 -16.13 10.44 -10.33
C PHE A 96 -16.87 9.34 -11.10
N LEU A 97 -18.21 9.40 -11.11
CA LEU A 97 -19.03 8.46 -11.87
C LEU A 97 -18.77 8.53 -13.39
N CYS A 98 -18.69 9.73 -13.96
CA CYS A 98 -18.39 9.92 -15.38
C CYS A 98 -16.99 9.39 -15.73
N LYS A 99 -16.00 9.58 -14.85
CA LYS A 99 -14.61 9.20 -15.10
C LYS A 99 -14.37 7.70 -14.95
N TYR A 100 -14.92 7.09 -13.91
CA TYR A 100 -14.62 5.70 -13.54
C TYR A 100 -15.75 4.71 -13.84
N GLY A 101 -16.93 5.19 -14.27
CA GLY A 101 -18.11 4.35 -14.47
C GLY A 101 -18.61 3.71 -13.17
N ARG A 102 -18.17 4.19 -12.01
CA ARG A 102 -18.49 3.67 -10.69
C ARG A 102 -18.96 4.79 -9.78
N LYS A 103 -19.95 4.48 -8.93
CA LYS A 103 -20.40 5.41 -7.90
C LYS A 103 -19.22 5.74 -6.97
N LYS A 104 -19.03 7.04 -6.70
CA LYS A 104 -18.06 7.48 -5.70
C LYS A 104 -18.42 6.88 -4.33
N PRO A 105 -17.47 6.26 -3.61
CA PRO A 105 -17.75 5.74 -2.27
C PRO A 105 -18.02 6.88 -1.31
N ILE A 106 -19.00 6.71 -0.42
CA ILE A 106 -19.16 7.58 0.74
C ILE A 106 -18.18 7.17 1.85
N LEU A 107 -17.97 8.01 2.86
CA LEU A 107 -16.98 7.77 3.93
C LEU A 107 -17.19 6.47 4.73
N LYS A 108 -18.39 5.89 4.68
CA LYS A 108 -18.77 4.66 5.39
C LYS A 108 -18.73 3.41 4.51
N ASP A 109 -18.59 3.57 3.20
CA ASP A 109 -18.45 2.46 2.26
C ASP A 109 -17.08 1.82 2.43
N LEU A 110 -16.98 0.52 2.15
CA LEU A 110 -15.72 -0.18 2.21
C LEU A 110 -14.87 0.15 0.97
N VAL A 111 -13.68 0.68 1.19
CA VAL A 111 -12.69 0.91 0.13
C VAL A 111 -11.50 0.00 0.37
N ILE A 112 -11.13 -0.77 -0.65
CA ILE A 112 -9.99 -1.69 -0.61
C ILE A 112 -8.98 -1.24 -1.65
N PHE A 113 -7.71 -1.10 -1.23
CA PHE A 113 -6.62 -0.76 -2.13
C PHE A 113 -5.72 -1.96 -2.38
N TYR A 114 -5.26 -2.11 -3.62
CA TYR A 114 -4.20 -3.05 -3.97
C TYR A 114 -3.22 -2.42 -4.97
N CYS A 115 -2.03 -2.99 -5.07
CA CYS A 115 -1.04 -2.56 -6.06
C CYS A 115 -0.33 -3.77 -6.67
N HIS A 116 0.97 -3.71 -6.90
CA HIS A 116 1.76 -4.86 -7.32
C HIS A 116 2.04 -5.83 -6.17
N SER A 117 2.68 -5.36 -5.08
CA SER A 117 3.21 -6.20 -3.99
C SER A 117 2.77 -5.80 -2.57
N GLY A 118 1.87 -4.83 -2.44
CA GLY A 118 1.25 -4.37 -1.18
C GLY A 118 1.79 -3.05 -0.61
N ASN A 119 2.92 -2.53 -1.10
CA ASN A 119 3.54 -1.32 -0.53
C ASN A 119 2.76 -0.04 -0.87
N ARG A 120 2.42 0.16 -2.15
CA ARG A 120 1.68 1.35 -2.60
C ARG A 120 0.24 1.36 -2.08
N SER A 121 -0.38 0.18 -1.92
CA SER A 121 -1.72 0.09 -1.35
C SER A 121 -1.76 0.47 0.13
N ALA A 122 -0.69 0.23 0.89
CA ALA A 122 -0.56 0.73 2.26
C ALA A 122 -0.57 2.27 2.30
N THR A 123 0.17 2.92 1.40
CA THR A 123 0.18 4.38 1.28
C THR A 123 -1.20 4.92 0.87
N ALA A 124 -1.83 4.34 -0.15
CA ALA A 124 -3.15 4.75 -0.60
C ALA A 124 -4.23 4.59 0.47
N ALA A 125 -4.22 3.47 1.20
CA ALA A 125 -5.13 3.22 2.31
C ALA A 125 -4.97 4.28 3.42
N HIS A 126 -3.73 4.63 3.75
CA HIS A 126 -3.45 5.69 4.72
C HIS A 126 -3.98 7.05 4.25
N VAL A 127 -3.76 7.41 2.98
CA VAL A 127 -4.31 8.64 2.37
C VAL A 127 -5.84 8.65 2.46
N ALA A 128 -6.51 7.54 2.16
CA ALA A 128 -7.97 7.47 2.27
C ALA A 128 -8.46 7.69 3.72
N VAL A 129 -7.78 7.13 4.72
CA VAL A 129 -8.09 7.40 6.13
C VAL A 129 -7.89 8.87 6.49
N GLN A 130 -6.82 9.51 6.00
CA GLN A 130 -6.58 10.95 6.19
C GLN A 130 -7.67 11.83 5.55
N LEU A 131 -8.35 11.33 4.51
CA LEU A 131 -9.51 11.97 3.89
C LEU A 131 -10.84 11.69 4.62
N GLY A 132 -10.81 10.93 5.72
CA GLY A 132 -11.97 10.65 6.57
C GLY A 132 -12.74 9.37 6.21
N PHE A 133 -12.22 8.52 5.32
CA PHE A 133 -12.83 7.20 5.08
C PHE A 133 -12.66 6.31 6.32
N ILE A 134 -13.76 5.70 6.74
CA ILE A 134 -13.83 4.95 8.01
C ILE A 134 -13.53 3.46 7.79
N LYS A 135 -14.00 2.89 6.67
CA LYS A 135 -13.80 1.49 6.32
C LYS A 135 -12.80 1.38 5.18
N VAL A 136 -11.52 1.26 5.54
CA VAL A 136 -10.43 1.11 4.58
C VAL A 136 -9.68 -0.17 4.86
N LYS A 137 -9.41 -0.95 3.81
CA LYS A 137 -8.51 -2.11 3.86
C LYS A 137 -7.40 -2.01 2.83
N SER A 138 -6.26 -2.62 3.13
CA SER A 138 -5.19 -2.88 2.16
C SER A 138 -5.15 -4.37 1.84
N TYR A 139 -5.19 -4.71 0.56
CA TYR A 139 -4.95 -6.06 0.08
C TYR A 139 -3.44 -6.29 -0.08
N VAL A 140 -2.81 -6.81 0.97
CA VAL A 140 -1.35 -6.95 1.09
C VAL A 140 -0.77 -7.89 0.04
N GLY A 141 -1.50 -8.96 -0.31
CA GLY A 141 -1.10 -9.92 -1.36
C GLY A 141 -1.05 -9.26 -2.74
N SER A 142 -1.95 -8.30 -2.97
CA SER A 142 -1.95 -7.44 -4.16
C SER A 142 -1.95 -8.25 -5.48
N TRP A 143 -1.50 -7.66 -6.58
CA TRP A 143 -1.46 -8.32 -7.88
C TRP A 143 -0.65 -9.62 -7.85
N ILE A 144 0.48 -9.68 -7.14
CA ILE A 144 1.33 -10.89 -7.11
C ILE A 144 0.54 -12.11 -6.59
N GLU A 145 -0.15 -11.98 -5.46
CA GLU A 145 -0.94 -13.09 -4.90
C GLU A 145 -2.07 -13.47 -5.86
N TYR A 146 -2.83 -12.48 -6.36
CA TYR A 146 -3.92 -12.71 -7.31
C TYR A 146 -3.44 -13.42 -8.59
N ALA A 147 -2.40 -12.90 -9.22
CA ALA A 147 -1.82 -13.46 -10.44
C ALA A 147 -1.24 -14.87 -10.21
N THR A 148 -0.72 -15.15 -9.01
CA THR A 148 -0.24 -16.49 -8.63
C THR A 148 -1.38 -17.51 -8.60
N HIS A 149 -2.52 -17.15 -8.01
CA HIS A 149 -3.71 -18.03 -7.99
C HIS A 149 -4.33 -18.27 -9.37
N HIS A 150 -4.16 -17.32 -10.29
CA HIS A 150 -4.78 -17.34 -11.63
C HIS A 150 -3.81 -17.64 -12.77
N CYS A 151 -2.53 -17.91 -12.47
CA CYS A 151 -1.46 -18.09 -13.46
C CYS A 151 -1.38 -16.96 -14.50
N LEU A 152 -1.49 -15.71 -14.05
CA LEU A 152 -1.42 -14.50 -14.88
C LEU A 152 0.01 -13.92 -14.88
N PRO A 153 0.36 -13.07 -15.88
CA PRO A 153 1.63 -12.35 -15.88
C PRO A 153 1.82 -11.47 -14.63
N LEU A 154 3.00 -11.59 -14.01
CA LEU A 154 3.38 -10.82 -12.82
C LEU A 154 3.74 -9.38 -13.12
N ASP A 155 4.27 -9.12 -14.31
CA ASP A 155 4.71 -7.80 -14.78
C ASP A 155 4.71 -7.73 -16.32
N CYS A 156 5.10 -6.58 -16.87
CA CYS A 156 5.14 -6.36 -18.31
C CYS A 156 6.22 -7.14 -19.06
N THR A 157 7.12 -7.86 -18.37
CA THR A 157 8.08 -8.76 -19.03
C THR A 157 7.43 -10.08 -19.45
N GLY A 158 6.22 -10.36 -18.97
CA GLY A 158 5.52 -11.62 -19.20
C GLY A 158 5.96 -12.74 -18.24
N ALA A 159 6.69 -12.41 -17.16
CA ALA A 159 7.05 -13.38 -16.13
C ALA A 159 5.79 -14.03 -15.52
N ILE A 160 5.80 -15.36 -15.39
CA ILE A 160 4.68 -16.16 -14.86
C ILE A 160 5.12 -16.76 -13.51
N PRO A 161 4.20 -16.90 -12.53
CA PRO A 161 4.49 -17.57 -11.25
C PRO A 161 5.15 -18.94 -11.43
N ASP A 162 6.11 -19.27 -10.56
CA ASP A 162 6.84 -20.56 -10.62
C ASP A 162 5.90 -21.77 -10.53
N SER A 163 4.85 -21.66 -9.72
CA SER A 163 3.81 -22.70 -9.57
C SER A 163 3.05 -22.99 -10.87
N CYS A 164 3.10 -22.10 -11.85
CA CYS A 164 2.40 -22.20 -13.12
C CYS A 164 3.34 -22.56 -14.29
N LYS A 165 4.66 -22.69 -14.04
CA LYS A 165 5.61 -23.15 -15.05
C LYS A 165 5.40 -24.65 -15.26
N ILE A 166 4.99 -25.04 -16.46
CA ILE A 166 4.96 -26.46 -16.86
C ILE A 166 6.41 -26.91 -16.96
N THR A 167 6.89 -27.69 -15.99
CA THR A 167 8.17 -28.38 -16.12
C THR A 167 8.02 -29.40 -17.24
N THR A 168 8.52 -29.07 -18.42
CA THR A 168 8.73 -30.07 -19.46
C THR A 168 9.75 -31.07 -18.90
N PRO A 169 9.45 -32.37 -18.81
CA PRO A 169 10.46 -33.34 -18.41
C PRO A 169 11.61 -33.24 -19.41
N LEU A 170 12.83 -33.08 -18.91
CA LEU A 170 14.05 -33.27 -19.71
C LEU A 170 13.96 -34.68 -20.33
N MET A 171 13.74 -34.74 -21.65
CA MET A 171 13.90 -35.98 -22.43
C MET A 171 15.39 -36.30 -22.58
#